data_AF-A0A0A9EBP9-F1
#
_entry.id   AF-A0A0A9EBP9-F1
#
_cell.length_a   1.000
_cell.length_b   1.000
_cell.length_c   1.000
_cell.angle_alpha   90.00
_cell.angle_beta   90.00
_cell.angle_gamma   90.00
#
_symmetry.space_group_name_H-M   'P 1'
#
loop_
_entity.id
_entity.type
_entity.pdbx_description
1 polymer ?
#
loop_
_entity_poly.entity_id
_entity_poly.type
_entity_poly.pdbx_seq_one_letter_code
_entity_poly.pdbx_strand_id
1 'polypeptide(L)' 'MFAFMVSHGCMPNELTYIILIEGLAHDGYLREARELLSNLFSRDILCNSLIKNEALFLDQNNIHSS' A
#
# COMPACT_ATOMS: atom_id res chain seq x y z
N MET A 1 -4.65 7.83 16.36
CA MET A 1 -5.35 8.22 15.10
C MET A 1 -5.84 7.00 14.32
N PHE A 2 -4.96 6.07 13.93
CA PHE A 2 -5.37 4.83 13.24
C PHE A 2 -6.44 4.01 13.97
N ALA A 3 -6.21 3.68 15.24
CA ALA A 3 -7.16 2.94 16.07
C ALA A 3 -8.51 3.67 16.25
N PHE A 4 -8.49 5.01 16.28
CA PHE A 4 -9.70 5.83 16.35
C PHE A 4 -10.54 5.67 15.08
N MET A 5 -9.92 5.77 13.89
CA MET A 5 -10.61 5.57 12.61
C MET A 5 -11.28 4.18 12.54
N VAL A 6 -10.53 3.13 12.88
CA VAL A 6 -11.02 1.75 12.87
C VAL A 6 -12.17 1.55 13.85
N SER A 7 -12.06 2.07 15.08
CA SER A 7 -13.12 1.95 16.09
C SER A 7 -14.43 2.67 15.72
N HIS A 8 -14.36 3.65 14.82
CA HIS A 8 -15.53 4.40 14.33
C HIS A 8 -16.04 3.89 12.98
N GLY A 9 -15.53 2.75 12.50
CA GLY A 9 -15.90 2.18 11.19
C GLY A 9 -15.35 2.96 10.00
N CYS A 10 -14.50 3.96 10.23
CA CYS A 10 -13.80 4.67 9.17
C CYS A 10 -12.60 3.83 8.73
N MET A 11 -12.73 3.17 7.58
CA MET A 11 -11.62 2.40 7.01
C MET A 11 -10.50 3.35 6.61
N PRO A 12 -9.27 3.19 7.16
CA PRO A 12 -8.11 3.90 6.66
C PRO A 12 -7.91 3.59 5.18
N ASN A 13 -7.62 4.60 4.37
CA ASN A 13 -7.35 4.41 2.95
C ASN A 13 -5.94 3.86 2.75
N GLU A 14 -5.65 3.40 1.54
CA GLU A 14 -4.36 2.85 1.17
C GLU A 14 -3.18 3.79 1.48
N LEU A 15 -3.35 5.09 1.20
CA LEU A 15 -2.33 6.10 1.51
C LEU A 15 -1.99 6.14 3.01
N THR A 16 -2.99 5.99 3.88
CA THR A 16 -2.78 5.93 5.34
C THR A 16 -1.90 4.73 5.72
N TYR A 17 -2.12 3.59 5.06
CA TYR A 17 -1.34 2.39 5.30
C TYR A 17 0.09 2.50 4.75
N ILE A 18 0.28 3.09 3.58
CA ILE A 18 1.60 3.36 3.00
C ILE A 18 2.44 4.22 3.95
N ILE A 19 1.87 5.34 4.42
CA ILE A 19 2.55 6.24 5.37
C ILE A 19 2.92 5.51 6.67
N LEU A 20 2.05 4.62 7.18
CA LEU A 20 2.33 3.82 8.37
C LEU A 20 3.46 2.83 8.14
N ILE A 21 3.49 2.14 7.00
CA ILE A 21 4.55 1.19 6.65
C ILE A 21 5.89 1.91 6.51
N GLU A 22 5.92 3.04 5.81
CA GLU A 22 7.12 3.87 5.65
C GLU A 22 7.64 4.40 6.98
N GLY A 23 6.76 4.92 7.83
CA GLY A 23 7.13 5.39 9.17
C GLY A 23 7.70 4.28 10.05
N LEU A 24 7.06 3.10 10.07
CA LEU A 24 7.56 1.93 10.81
C LEU A 24 8.93 1.48 10.28
N ALA A 25 9.13 1.44 8.96
CA ALA A 25 10.40 1.05 8.38
C ALA A 25 11.51 2.07 8.68
N HIS A 26 11.20 3.37 8.63
CA HIS A 26 12.12 4.46 8.96
C HIS A 26 12.61 4.38 10.41
N ASP A 27 11.71 4.08 11.35
CA ASP A 27 12.01 3.95 12.77
C ASP A 27 12.64 2.58 13.15
N GLY A 28 12.87 1.70 12.17
CA GLY A 28 13.53 0.39 12.37
C GLY A 28 12.59 -0.75 12.76
N TYR A 29 11.28 -0.53 12.84
CA TYR A 29 10.24 -1.53 13.10
C TYR A 29 9.90 -2.33 11.83
N LEU A 30 10.92 -2.96 11.23
CA LEU A 30 10.80 -3.67 9.95
C LEU A 30 9.87 -4.88 10.00
N ARG A 31 9.73 -5.52 11.16
CA ARG A 31 8.87 -6.69 11.33
C ARG A 31 7.40 -6.25 11.29
N GLU A 32 7.06 -5.21 12.04
CA GLU A 32 5.74 -4.62 12.12
C GLU A 32 5.31 -4.05 10.77
N ALA A 33 6.22 -3.35 10.07
CA ALA A 33 6.00 -2.86 8.71
C ALA A 33 5.66 -3.99 7.74
N ARG A 34 6.39 -5.12 7.83
CA ARG A 34 6.17 -6.30 6.96
C ARG A 34 4.88 -7.03 7.29
N GLU A 35 4.56 -7.22 8.56
CA GLU A 35 3.29 -7.83 8.99
C GLU A 35 2.10 -6.98 8.53
N LEU A 36 2.19 -5.66 8.64
CA LEU A 36 1.16 -4.73 8.14
C LEU A 36 1.01 -4.79 6.62
N LEU A 37 2.12 -4.79 5.88
CA LEU A 37 2.13 -4.95 4.43
C LEU A 37 1.48 -6.27 3.99
N SER A 38 1.82 -7.39 4.64
CA SER A 38 1.26 -8.71 4.33
C SER A 38 -0.26 -8.77 4.57
N ASN A 39 -0.75 -8.14 5.64
CA ASN A 39 -2.17 -8.03 5.93
C ASN A 39 -2.95 -7.19 4.92
N LEU A 40 -2.29 -6.27 4.23
CA LEU A 40 -2.92 -5.43 3.20
C LEU A 40 -2.96 -6.10 1.84
N PHE A 41 -1.92 -6.89 1.52
CA PHE A 41 -1.93 -7.79 0.35
C PHE A 41 -3.02 -8.85 0.47
N SER A 42 -3.20 -9.45 1.66
CA SER A 42 -4.25 -10.46 1.87
C SER A 42 -5.68 -9.88 1.84
N ARG A 43 -5.82 -8.57 1.99
CA ARG A 43 -7.10 -7.85 1.95
C ARG A 43 -7.41 -7.19 0.60
N ASP A 44 -6.57 -7.39 -0.41
CA ASP A 44 -6.67 -6.76 -1.75
C ASP A 44 -6.63 -5.22 -1.74
N ILE A 45 -6.25 -4.59 -0.61
CA ILE A 45 -6.28 -3.14 -0.44
C ILE A 45 -5.16 -2.47 -1.27
N LEU A 46 -3.99 -3.10 -1.34
CA LEU A 46 -2.82 -2.60 -2.07
C LEU A 46 -2.76 -3.09 -3.52
N CYS A 47 -3.25 -4.30 -3.81
CA CYS A 47 -3.23 -4.86 -5.15
C CYS A 47 -3.93 -3.92 -6.15
N ASN A 48 -5.04 -3.30 -5.75
CA ASN A 48 -5.82 -2.45 -6.65
C ASN A 48 -5.14 -1.12 -7.05
N SER A 49 -4.09 -0.71 -6.36
CA SER A 49 -3.36 0.53 -6.65
C SER A 49 -1.93 0.28 -7.07
N LEU A 50 -1.25 -0.72 -6.50
CA LEU A 50 0.02 -1.19 -7.02
C LEU A 50 -0.13 -1.78 -8.43
N ILE A 51 -1.18 -2.56 -8.72
CA ILE A 51 -1.46 -3.04 -10.09
C ILE A 51 -1.79 -1.87 -11.02
N LYS A 52 -2.43 -0.79 -10.54
CA LYS A 52 -2.64 0.41 -11.38
C LYS A 52 -1.34 1.12 -11.69
N ASN A 53 -0.45 1.24 -10.70
CA ASN A 53 0.87 1.83 -10.91
C ASN A 53 1.74 0.92 -11.80
N GLU A 54 1.73 -0.40 -11.60
CA GLU A 54 2.47 -1.38 -12.40
C GLU A 54 1.92 -1.51 -13.84
N ALA A 55 0.59 -1.48 -14.03
CA ALA A 55 -0.03 -1.48 -15.35
C ALA A 55 0.30 -0.20 -16.14
N LEU A 56 0.43 0.95 -15.46
CA LEU A 56 0.94 2.18 -16.09
C LEU A 56 2.40 2.03 -16.54
N PHE A 57 3.25 1.33 -15.78
CA PHE A 57 4.63 1.06 -16.20
C PHE A 57 4.73 0.06 -17.37
N LEU A 58 3.79 -0.86 -17.51
CA LEU A 58 3.77 -1.84 -18.61
C LEU A 58 3.13 -1.29 -19.90
N ASP A 59 2.26 -0.28 -19.82
CA ASP A 59 1.69 0.40 -20.99
C ASP A 59 2.72 1.34 -21.67
N GLN A 60 3.59 1.99 -20.88
CA GLN A 60 4.61 2.90 -21.43
C GLN A 60 5.79 2.23 -22.15
N ASN A 61 5.88 0.89 -22.15
CA ASN A 61 6.96 0.15 -22.79
C ASN A 61 6.58 -0.48 -24.15
N ASN A 62 5.42 -0.16 -24.74
CA ASN A 62 5.01 -0.71 -26.03
C ASN A 62 4.50 0.31 -27.07
N ILE A 63 5.09 1.51 -27.16
CA ILE A 63 4.87 2.39 -28.34
C ILE A 63 6.17 3.08 -28.77
N HIS A 64 7.11 2.32 -29.35
CA HIS A 64 7.85 2.76 -30.55
C HIS A 64 8.66 1.59 -31.15
N SER A 65 7.98 0.58 -31.69
CA SER A 65 8.58 -0.27 -32.72
C SER A 65 7.63 -0.39 -33.92
N SER A 66 7.64 0.63 -34.76
CA SER A 66 7.29 0.57 -36.19
C SER A 66 7.91 1.79 -36.86
#